data_AF-A0A973XDR6-F1
#
_entry.id   AF-A0A973XDR6-F1
#
_cell.length_a   1.000
_cell.length_b   1.000
_cell.length_c   1.000
_cell.angle_alpha   90.00
_cell.angle_beta   90.00
_cell.angle_gamma   90.00
#
_symmetry.space_group_name_H-M   'P 1'
#
loop_
_entity.id
_entity.type
_entity.pdbx_description
1 polymer ?
#
loop_
_entity_poly.entity_id
_entity_poly.type
_entity_poly.pdbx_seq_one_letter_code
_entity_poly.pdbx_strand_id
1 'polypeptide(L)'
;MKNLPRLFAFAAPKSFYRLASVTVPWLYAIAALFAAWGLYVGFFVAPTDATQGDSSRIIVIHVPAAWMSMVIYMAMAGWAAFGWAANARLASMMARALAPTGAAFTFLALWTGAFWGKPTWGAWWVWDARLTSELILLFL
;
A
#
# COMPACT_ATOMS: atom_id res chain seq x y z
N MET A 1 2.31 37.40 21.02
CA MET A 1 2.13 35.93 21.07
C MET A 1 3.31 35.29 20.37
N LYS A 2 4.33 34.91 21.15
CA LYS A 2 5.65 34.49 20.68
C LYS A 2 5.67 32.97 20.47
N ASN A 3 6.08 32.56 19.27
CA ASN A 3 6.70 31.27 18.93
C ASN A 3 6.01 29.99 19.46
N LEU A 4 4.81 29.68 18.98
CA LEU A 4 4.39 28.28 18.90
C LEU A 4 5.31 27.58 17.88
N PRO A 5 5.86 26.39 18.18
CA PRO A 5 6.79 25.70 17.29
C PRO A 5 6.12 25.44 15.93
N ARG A 6 6.90 25.55 14.83
CA ARG A 6 6.46 25.33 13.42
C ARG A 6 5.85 23.93 13.15
N LEU A 7 5.72 23.09 14.17
CA LEU A 7 5.24 21.71 14.12
C LEU A 7 3.82 21.59 13.54
N PHE A 8 2.93 22.56 13.80
CA PHE A 8 1.54 22.52 13.34
C PHE A 8 1.26 23.34 12.07
N ALA A 9 2.30 23.85 11.39
CA ALA A 9 2.12 24.71 10.21
C ALA A 9 1.28 24.04 9.09
N PHE A 10 1.34 22.71 9.01
CA PHE A 10 0.59 21.91 8.03
C PHE A 10 -0.63 21.18 8.61
N ALA A 11 -1.01 21.44 9.88
CA ALA A 11 -2.21 20.84 10.46
C ALA A 11 -3.51 21.37 9.81
N ALA A 12 -3.45 22.58 9.22
CA ALA A 12 -4.57 23.16 8.47
C ALA A 12 -4.66 22.56 7.05
N PRO A 13 -5.84 22.05 6.62
CA PRO A 13 -6.00 21.42 5.31
C PRO A 13 -5.53 22.27 4.12
N LYS A 14 -5.76 23.59 4.16
CA LYS A 14 -5.34 24.50 3.09
C LYS A 14 -3.81 24.58 2.95
N SER A 15 -3.09 24.64 4.07
CA SER A 15 -1.62 24.69 4.08
C SER A 15 -1.04 23.36 3.62
N PHE A 16 -1.59 22.25 4.09
CA PHE A 16 -1.17 20.90 3.67
C PHE A 16 -1.45 20.67 2.19
N TYR A 17 -2.62 21.06 1.69
CA TYR A 17 -2.98 20.87 0.28
C TYR A 17 -2.02 21.59 -0.67
N ARG A 18 -1.56 22.79 -0.32
CA ARG A 18 -0.53 23.51 -1.10
C ARG A 18 0.79 22.75 -1.15
N LEU A 19 1.23 22.17 -0.03
CA LEU A 19 2.42 21.34 0.00
C LEU A 19 2.22 20.10 -0.88
N ALA A 20 1.11 19.39 -0.67
CA ALA A 20 0.75 18.19 -1.42
C ALA A 20 0.69 18.45 -2.93
N SER A 21 0.09 19.56 -3.38
CA SER A 21 0.01 19.88 -4.81
C SER A 21 1.37 20.02 -5.49
N VAL A 22 2.40 20.37 -4.73
CA VAL A 22 3.77 20.48 -5.24
C VAL A 22 4.51 19.16 -5.12
N THR A 23 4.37 18.44 -3.99
CA THR A 23 5.17 17.24 -3.71
C THR A 23 4.62 15.97 -4.37
N VAL A 24 3.29 15.84 -4.49
CA VAL A 24 2.63 14.62 -4.99
C VAL A 24 3.10 14.21 -6.39
N PRO A 25 3.22 15.11 -7.39
CA PRO A 25 3.72 14.73 -8.71
C PRO A 25 5.12 14.11 -8.68
N TRP A 26 6.02 14.65 -7.86
CA TRP A 26 7.38 14.13 -7.70
C TRP A 26 7.39 12.78 -6.99
N LEU A 27 6.57 12.62 -5.95
CA LEU A 27 6.43 11.33 -5.27
C LEU A 27 5.89 10.25 -6.21
N TYR A 28 4.92 10.59 -7.06
CA TYR A 28 4.44 9.67 -8.11
C TYR A 28 5.51 9.36 -9.15
N ALA A 29 6.30 10.35 -9.59
CA ALA A 29 7.39 10.12 -10.53
C ALA A 29 8.46 9.18 -9.96
N ILE A 30 8.85 9.38 -8.70
CA ILE A 30 9.79 8.52 -7.98
C ILE A 30 9.21 7.12 -7.81
N ALA A 31 7.95 7.01 -7.40
CA ALA A 31 7.28 5.72 -7.25
C ALA A 31 7.20 4.96 -8.59
N ALA A 32 6.85 5.65 -9.68
CA ALA A 32 6.80 5.06 -11.01
C ALA A 32 8.19 4.61 -11.49
N LEU A 33 9.24 5.39 -11.23
CA LEU A 33 10.61 5.04 -11.56
C LEU A 33 11.04 3.76 -10.84
N PHE A 34 10.83 3.68 -9.52
CA PHE A 34 11.20 2.50 -8.74
C PHE A 34 10.34 1.28 -9.10
N ALA A 35 9.04 1.47 -9.37
CA ALA A 35 8.18 0.40 -9.83
C ALA A 35 8.64 -0.14 -11.19
N ALA A 36 8.92 0.72 -12.16
CA ALA A 36 9.42 0.31 -13.47
C ALA A 36 10.76 -0.41 -13.35
N TRP A 37 11.67 0.09 -12.52
CA TRP A 37 12.96 -0.54 -12.27
C TRP A 37 12.80 -1.92 -11.59
N GLY A 38 11.98 -2.02 -10.55
CA GLY A 38 11.71 -3.28 -9.85
C GLY A 38 11.07 -4.33 -10.77
N LEU A 39 10.12 -3.92 -11.61
CA LEU A 39 9.53 -4.79 -12.62
C LEU A 39 10.57 -5.23 -13.66
N TYR A 40 11.41 -4.31 -14.16
CA TYR A 40 12.47 -4.65 -15.11
C TYR A 40 13.42 -5.71 -14.52
N VAL A 41 13.90 -5.48 -13.29
CA VAL A 41 14.79 -6.42 -12.61
C VAL A 41 14.09 -7.77 -12.40
N GLY A 42 12.87 -7.79 -11.89
CA GLY A 42 12.17 -9.04 -11.58
C GLY A 42 11.74 -9.86 -12.80
N PHE A 43 11.41 -9.23 -13.92
CA PHE A 43 10.95 -9.94 -15.13
C PHE A 43 12.06 -10.26 -16.12
N PHE A 44 13.11 -9.44 -16.22
CA PHE A 44 14.11 -9.59 -17.29
C PHE A 44 15.53 -9.86 -16.80
N VAL A 45 15.90 -9.38 -15.60
CA VAL A 45 17.27 -9.54 -15.08
C VAL A 45 17.37 -10.75 -14.15
N ALA A 46 16.36 -10.97 -13.31
CA ALA A 46 16.35 -12.06 -12.35
C ALA A 46 16.29 -13.41 -13.09
N PRO A 47 17.20 -14.35 -12.78
CA PRO A 47 17.16 -15.69 -13.34
C PRO A 47 15.90 -16.41 -12.88
N THR A 48 15.44 -17.35 -13.70
CA THR A 48 14.31 -18.21 -13.35
C THR A 48 14.62 -19.03 -12.10
N ASP A 49 13.68 -19.09 -11.17
CA ASP A 49 13.86 -19.82 -9.91
C ASP A 49 13.99 -21.33 -10.15
N ALA A 50 14.93 -21.97 -9.45
CA ALA A 50 15.23 -23.39 -9.61
C ALA A 50 14.08 -24.32 -9.19
N THR A 51 13.20 -23.88 -8.28
CA THR A 51 12.12 -24.68 -7.72
C THR A 51 10.74 -24.31 -8.29
N GLN A 52 10.48 -23.02 -8.45
CA GLN A 52 9.19 -22.48 -8.84
C GLN A 52 9.14 -22.06 -10.32
N GLY A 53 10.27 -22.13 -11.03
CA GLY A 53 10.35 -21.66 -12.42
C GLY A 53 9.93 -20.21 -12.54
N ASP A 54 9.26 -19.86 -13.64
CA ASP A 54 8.79 -18.49 -13.88
C ASP A 54 7.59 -18.08 -13.02
N SER A 55 6.96 -19.01 -12.28
CA SER A 55 5.91 -18.66 -11.30
C SER A 55 6.41 -17.71 -10.23
N SER A 56 7.70 -17.82 -9.86
CA SER A 56 8.39 -16.92 -8.94
C SER A 56 8.32 -15.44 -9.35
N ARG A 57 8.15 -15.14 -10.64
CA ARG A 57 8.04 -13.75 -11.12
C ARG A 57 6.76 -13.07 -10.65
N ILE A 58 5.70 -13.83 -10.34
CA ILE A 58 4.45 -13.28 -9.77
C ILE A 58 4.73 -12.66 -8.38
N ILE A 59 5.65 -13.24 -7.61
CA ILE A 59 6.02 -12.77 -6.27
C ILE A 59 6.60 -11.35 -6.28
N VAL A 60 7.27 -10.96 -7.38
CA VAL A 60 7.79 -9.60 -7.59
C VAL A 60 6.68 -8.56 -7.49
N ILE A 61 5.45 -8.90 -7.88
CA ILE A 61 4.28 -8.03 -7.77
C ILE A 61 3.52 -8.32 -6.47
N HIS A 62 3.29 -9.59 -6.17
CA HIS A 62 2.44 -10.02 -5.06
C HIS A 62 2.95 -9.54 -3.71
N VAL A 63 4.22 -9.77 -3.40
CA VAL A 63 4.76 -9.47 -2.07
C VAL A 63 4.73 -7.96 -1.79
N PRO A 64 5.23 -7.08 -2.67
CA PRO A 64 5.07 -5.64 -2.47
C PRO A 64 3.61 -5.20 -2.35
N ALA A 65 2.69 -5.78 -3.13
CA ALA A 65 1.27 -5.45 -3.02
C ALA A 65 0.69 -5.81 -1.65
N ALA A 66 0.97 -7.01 -1.13
CA ALA A 66 0.55 -7.44 0.19
C ALA A 66 1.17 -6.58 1.32
N TRP A 67 2.43 -6.16 1.16
CA TRP A 67 3.03 -5.23 2.13
C TRP A 67 2.36 -3.86 2.10
N MET A 68 2.07 -3.34 0.90
CA MET A 68 1.42 -2.04 0.75
C MET A 68 -0.01 -2.04 1.29
N SER A 69 -0.79 -3.11 1.09
CA SER A 69 -2.13 -3.22 1.68
C SER A 69 -2.07 -3.08 3.21
N MET A 70 -1.27 -3.91 3.86
CA MET A 70 -1.11 -3.91 5.32
C MET A 70 -0.63 -2.55 5.86
N VAL A 71 0.40 -1.96 5.24
CA VAL A 71 0.94 -0.65 5.67
C VAL A 71 -0.09 0.46 5.51
N ILE A 72 -0.83 0.49 4.40
CA ILE A 72 -1.85 1.51 4.15
C ILE A 72 -3.00 1.38 5.15
N TYR A 73 -3.48 0.16 5.41
CA TYR A 73 -4.54 -0.06 6.40
C TYR A 73 -4.10 0.28 7.82
N MET A 74 -2.86 -0.02 8.21
CA MET A 74 -2.30 0.43 9.50
C MET A 74 -2.22 1.96 9.58
N ALA A 75 -1.75 2.62 8.52
CA ALA A 75 -1.70 4.08 8.45
C ALA A 75 -3.10 4.70 8.53
N MET A 76 -4.07 4.12 7.82
CA MET A 76 -5.47 4.54 7.85
C MET A 76 -6.07 4.40 9.25
N ALA A 77 -5.84 3.28 9.93
CA ALA A 77 -6.27 3.06 11.31
C ALA A 77 -5.62 4.09 12.27
N GLY A 78 -4.32 4.36 12.12
CA GLY A 78 -3.62 5.38 12.90
C GLY A 78 -4.20 6.79 12.70
N TRP A 79 -4.47 7.18 11.46
CA TRP A 79 -5.10 8.47 11.14
C TRP A 79 -6.54 8.56 11.64
N ALA A 80 -7.31 7.48 11.56
CA ALA A 80 -8.67 7.42 12.10
C ALA A 80 -8.67 7.57 13.62
N ALA A 81 -7.81 6.83 14.33
CA ALA A 81 -7.65 6.91 15.78
C ALA A 81 -7.21 8.31 16.24
N PHE A 82 -6.23 8.90 15.56
CA PHE A 82 -5.78 10.26 15.87
C PHE A 82 -6.85 11.31 15.56
N GLY A 83 -7.54 11.18 14.43
CA GLY A 83 -8.65 12.06 14.06
C GLY A 83 -9.78 12.04 15.08
N TRP A 84 -10.10 10.86 15.62
CA TRP A 84 -11.08 10.68 16.69
C TRP A 84 -10.58 11.28 18.02
N ALA A 85 -9.37 10.94 18.46
CA ALA A 85 -8.84 11.37 19.76
C ALA A 85 -8.53 12.87 19.84
N ALA A 86 -8.02 13.46 18.76
CA ALA A 86 -7.59 14.85 18.71
C ALA A 86 -8.60 15.79 18.00
N ASN A 87 -9.76 15.27 17.58
CA ASN A 87 -10.75 15.99 16.78
C ASN A 87 -10.14 16.71 15.55
N ALA A 88 -9.17 16.04 14.91
CA ALA A 88 -8.34 16.62 13.87
C ALA A 88 -8.91 16.34 12.47
N ARG A 89 -9.58 17.34 11.87
CA ARG A 89 -10.21 17.21 10.54
C ARG A 89 -9.28 16.67 9.45
N LEU A 90 -8.02 17.12 9.42
CA LEU A 90 -7.05 16.67 8.42
C LEU A 90 -6.75 15.17 8.55
N ALA A 91 -6.70 14.64 9.77
CA ALA A 91 -6.46 13.21 10.01
C ALA A 91 -7.61 12.35 9.48
N SER A 92 -8.87 12.77 9.71
CA SER A 92 -10.03 12.09 9.13
C SER A 92 -10.07 12.15 7.60
N MET A 93 -9.61 13.26 7.01
CA MET A 93 -9.44 13.36 5.54
C MET A 93 -8.37 12.38 5.04
N MET A 94 -7.28 12.21 5.79
CA MET A 94 -6.21 11.29 5.41
C MET A 94 -6.63 9.83 5.49
N ALA A 95 -7.35 9.44 6.54
CA ALA A 95 -7.91 8.09 6.64
C ALA A 95 -8.81 7.76 5.42
N ARG A 96 -9.71 8.68 5.04
CA ARG A 96 -10.58 8.50 3.86
C ARG A 96 -9.81 8.44 2.55
N ALA A 97 -8.75 9.23 2.39
CA ALA A 97 -7.95 9.26 1.18
C ALA A 97 -7.13 7.97 0.98
N LEU A 98 -6.78 7.28 2.06
CA LEU A 98 -6.01 6.03 2.02
C LEU A 98 -6.86 4.82 1.61
N ALA A 99 -8.13 4.78 1.99
CA ALA A 99 -9.04 3.65 1.75
C ALA A 99 -9.01 3.08 0.31
N PRO A 100 -9.20 3.88 -0.76
CA PRO A 100 -9.21 3.33 -2.12
C PRO A 100 -7.85 2.73 -2.54
N THR A 101 -6.75 3.34 -2.09
CA THR A 101 -5.39 2.84 -2.38
C THR A 101 -5.13 1.55 -1.62
N GLY A 102 -5.56 1.47 -0.36
CA GLY A 102 -5.49 0.25 0.44
C GLY A 102 -6.24 -0.90 -0.23
N ALA A 103 -7.51 -0.69 -0.57
CA ALA A 103 -8.34 -1.68 -1.25
C ALA A 103 -7.75 -2.13 -2.60
N ALA A 104 -7.16 -1.22 -3.38
CA ALA A 104 -6.50 -1.57 -4.63
C ALA A 104 -5.30 -2.49 -4.43
N PHE A 105 -4.44 -2.22 -3.43
CA PHE A 105 -3.31 -3.09 -3.11
C PHE A 105 -3.75 -4.43 -2.52
N THR A 106 -4.78 -4.44 -1.68
CA THR A 106 -5.34 -5.69 -1.13
C THR A 106 -5.91 -6.56 -2.26
N PHE A 107 -6.65 -5.96 -3.19
CA PHE A 107 -7.15 -6.66 -4.38
C PHE A 107 -5.99 -7.23 -5.20
N LEU A 108 -4.96 -6.43 -5.49
CA LEU A 108 -3.78 -6.89 -6.23
C LEU A 108 -3.07 -8.04 -5.51
N ALA A 109 -2.93 -7.97 -4.18
CA ALA A 109 -2.35 -9.02 -3.37
C ALA A 109 -3.15 -10.32 -3.46
N LEU A 110 -4.47 -10.27 -3.27
CA LEU A 110 -5.35 -11.43 -3.37
C LEU A 110 -5.34 -12.03 -4.79
N TRP A 111 -5.43 -11.18 -5.80
CA TRP A 111 -5.46 -11.59 -7.20
C TRP A 111 -4.16 -12.31 -7.57
N THR A 112 -3.01 -11.64 -7.42
CA THR A 112 -1.70 -12.20 -7.76
C THR A 112 -1.33 -13.39 -6.87
N GLY A 113 -1.75 -13.38 -5.60
CA GLY A 113 -1.55 -14.47 -4.67
C GLY A 113 -2.27 -15.74 -5.09
N ALA A 114 -3.49 -15.63 -5.62
CA ALA A 114 -4.21 -16.77 -6.16
C ALA A 114 -3.50 -17.39 -7.38
N PHE A 115 -3.01 -16.56 -8.30
CA PHE A 115 -2.24 -17.01 -9.47
C PHE A 115 -0.93 -17.71 -9.10
N TRP A 116 -0.22 -17.21 -8.09
CA TRP A 116 0.98 -17.86 -7.58
C TRP A 116 0.67 -19.12 -6.74
N GLY A 117 -0.44 -19.12 -6.01
CA GLY A 117 -0.85 -20.24 -5.16
C GLY A 117 -1.21 -21.49 -5.95
N LYS A 118 -1.82 -21.35 -7.13
CA LYS A 118 -2.22 -22.52 -7.94
C LYS A 118 -1.05 -23.45 -8.32
N PRO A 119 0.05 -22.97 -8.93
CA PRO A 119 1.19 -23.83 -9.27
C PRO A 119 1.99 -24.27 -8.03
N THR A 120 2.01 -23.47 -6.96
CA THR A 120 2.86 -23.74 -5.79
C THR A 120 2.20 -24.67 -4.75
N TRP A 121 0.90 -24.50 -4.53
CA TRP A 121 0.12 -25.23 -3.50
C TRP A 121 -0.97 -26.12 -4.09
N GLY A 122 -1.18 -26.09 -5.41
CA GLY A 122 -2.25 -26.83 -6.07
C GLY A 122 -3.64 -26.21 -5.95
N ALA A 123 -3.78 -25.08 -5.22
CA ALA A 123 -5.05 -24.42 -4.95
C ALA A 123 -4.96 -22.90 -5.15
N TRP A 124 -6.04 -22.31 -5.65
CA TRP A 124 -6.18 -20.85 -5.79
C TRP A 124 -6.46 -20.15 -4.45
N TRP A 125 -7.03 -20.90 -3.50
CA TRP A 125 -7.45 -20.40 -2.21
C TRP A 125 -7.40 -21.50 -1.17
N VAL A 126 -6.96 -21.13 0.03
CA VAL A 126 -7.11 -21.93 1.24
C VAL A 126 -7.56 -21.00 2.37
N TRP A 127 -8.39 -21.51 3.27
CA TRP A 127 -8.93 -20.73 4.39
C TRP A 127 -7.96 -20.65 5.56
N ASP A 128 -6.72 -20.23 5.28
CA ASP A 128 -5.73 -19.97 6.32
C ASP A 128 -5.86 -18.55 6.88
N ALA A 129 -5.16 -18.28 8.00
CA ALA A 129 -5.23 -17.00 8.67
C ALA A 129 -4.74 -15.83 7.80
N ARG A 130 -3.78 -16.04 6.90
CA ARG A 130 -3.16 -14.98 6.08
C ARG A 130 -4.08 -14.54 4.95
N LEU A 131 -4.62 -15.52 4.20
CA LEU A 131 -5.55 -15.28 3.10
C LEU A 131 -6.86 -14.71 3.63
N THR A 132 -7.36 -15.27 4.74
CA THR A 132 -8.58 -14.75 5.37
C THR A 132 -8.38 -13.33 5.91
N SER A 133 -7.24 -13.02 6.53
CA SER A 133 -6.98 -11.65 7.00
C SER A 133 -6.86 -10.65 5.85
N GLU A 134 -6.20 -11.04 4.75
CA GLU A 134 -6.07 -10.19 3.56
C GLU A 134 -7.44 -9.95 2.90
N LEU A 135 -8.31 -10.98 2.87
CA LEU A 135 -9.68 -10.83 2.38
C LEU A 135 -10.50 -9.88 3.27
N ILE A 136 -10.36 -9.98 4.59
CA ILE A 136 -11.03 -9.05 5.51
C ILE A 136 -10.56 -7.62 5.25
N LEU A 137 -9.25 -7.40 5.04
CA LEU A 137 -8.73 -6.07 4.69
C LEU A 137 -9.43 -5.50 3.45
N LEU A 138 -9.80 -6.31 2.46
CA LEU A 138 -10.45 -5.83 1.23
C LEU A 138 -11.83 -5.20 1.51
N PHE A 139 -12.50 -5.64 2.57
CA PHE A 139 -13.85 -5.19 2.93
C PHE A 139 -13.89 -4.12 4.03
N LEU A 140 -12.73 -3.67 4.52
CA LEU A 140 -12.60 -2.55 5.46
C LEU A 140 -12.51 -1.20 4.74
#